data_AF-A0A2S7ZHC6-F1
#
_entry.id   AF-A0A2S7ZHC6-F1
#
_cell.length_a   1.000
_cell.length_b   1.000
_cell.length_c   1.000
_cell.angle_alpha   90.00
_cell.angle_beta   90.00
_cell.angle_gamma   90.00
#
_symmetry.space_group_name_H-M   'P 1'
#
loop_
_entity.id
_entity.type
_entity.pdbx_description
1 polymer ?
#
loop_
_entity_poly.entity_id
_entity_poly.type
_entity_poly.pdbx_seq_one_letter_code
_entity_poly.pdbx_strand_id
1 'polypeptide(L)'
;MNIPPKLINSIKKSYNSIKIANIHPTGMWATRALVLTMLVPILLVVTQYIMSFISGYVSDDANKLINVGINIIDHIFIPSVLTAIVGFLGLWIDQNNNGIPDRLEEEDKR
;
A
#
# COMPACT_ATOMS: atom_id res chain seq x y z
N MET A 1 30.93 -9.66 11.98
CA MET A 1 30.66 -8.60 10.99
C MET A 1 30.68 -7.27 11.73
N ASN A 2 31.73 -6.45 11.54
CA ASN A 2 31.93 -5.21 12.29
C ASN A 2 31.09 -4.10 11.65
N ILE A 3 29.81 -3.98 12.03
CA ILE A 3 28.96 -2.90 11.54
C ILE A 3 29.59 -1.59 12.01
N PRO A 4 30.02 -0.69 11.11
CA PRO A 4 30.78 0.48 11.49
C PRO A 4 29.96 1.34 12.45
N PRO A 5 30.54 1.88 13.53
CA PRO A 5 29.83 2.66 14.54
C PRO A 5 29.15 3.92 13.95
N LYS A 6 29.62 4.37 12.78
CA LYS A 6 28.97 5.42 11.99
C LYS A 6 27.56 5.02 11.52
N LEU A 7 27.32 3.77 11.15
CA LEU A 7 26.00 3.30 10.71
C LEU A 7 25.01 3.28 11.88
N ILE A 8 25.46 2.76 13.03
CA ILE A 8 24.67 2.72 14.26
C ILE A 8 24.35 4.13 14.74
N ASN A 9 25.31 5.05 14.72
CA ASN A 9 25.09 6.45 15.09
C ASN A 9 24.19 7.18 14.09
N SER A 10 24.23 6.82 12.80
CA SER A 10 23.33 7.38 11.78
C SER A 10 21.89 6.90 11.99
N ILE A 11 21.70 5.61 12.30
CA ILE A 11 20.38 5.06 12.65
C ILE A 11 19.85 5.71 13.94
N LYS A 12 20.70 5.87 14.95
CA LYS A 12 20.32 6.51 16.23
C LYS A 12 19.97 8.00 16.06
N LYS A 13 20.72 8.72 15.22
CA LYS A 13 20.38 10.10 14.82
C LYS A 13 19.09 10.14 14.02
N SER A 14 18.88 9.22 13.08
CA SER A 14 17.66 9.16 12.29
C SER A 14 16.43 8.93 13.18
N TYR A 15 16.51 8.00 14.14
CA TYR A 15 15.47 7.76 15.14
C TYR A 15 15.19 8.97 16.03
N ASN A 16 16.25 9.63 16.54
CA ASN A 16 16.07 10.86 17.31
C ASN A 16 15.54 12.01 16.44
N SER A 17 15.95 12.12 15.17
CA SER A 17 15.44 13.12 14.24
C SER A 17 13.99 12.88 13.85
N ILE A 18 13.53 11.62 13.78
CA ILE A 18 12.11 11.27 13.59
C ILE A 18 11.29 11.59 14.85
N LYS A 19 11.92 11.60 16.03
CA LYS A 19 11.29 12.02 17.29
C LYS A 19 11.33 13.55 17.50
N ILE A 20 12.30 14.25 16.91
CA ILE A 20 12.55 15.69 17.08
C ILE A 20 11.88 16.50 15.96
N ALA A 21 11.88 16.01 14.73
CA ALA A 21 10.93 16.44 13.73
C ALA A 21 9.63 15.75 14.10
N ASN A 22 8.53 16.47 14.22
CA ASN A 22 7.19 15.97 14.56
C ASN A 22 6.60 15.02 13.48
N ILE A 23 7.45 14.27 12.77
CA ILE A 23 7.14 13.27 11.75
C ILE A 23 6.77 12.01 12.50
N HIS A 24 5.53 12.01 12.99
CA HIS A 24 4.86 10.76 13.27
C HIS A 24 4.87 9.96 11.97
N PRO A 25 5.42 8.74 11.94
CA PRO A 25 5.28 7.88 10.77
C PRO A 25 3.79 7.55 10.63
N THR A 26 3.05 8.44 9.99
CA THR A 26 1.62 8.35 9.83
C THR A 26 1.32 7.11 9.01
N GLY A 27 0.39 6.28 9.47
CA GLY A 27 -0.09 5.14 8.70
C GLY A 27 -0.75 5.54 7.38
N MET A 28 -0.92 6.83 7.11
CA MET A 28 -1.16 7.38 5.77
C MET A 28 -0.12 6.93 4.73
N TRP A 29 1.16 6.83 5.09
CA TRP A 29 2.18 6.32 4.16
C TRP A 29 2.01 4.82 3.90
N ALA A 30 1.72 4.03 4.95
CA ALA A 30 1.42 2.61 4.82
C ALA A 30 0.16 2.38 3.97
N THR A 31 -0.87 3.21 4.19
CA THR A 31 -2.12 3.26 3.43
C THR A 31 -1.85 3.51 1.95
N ARG A 32 -1.07 4.56 1.62
CA ARG A 32 -0.72 4.89 0.24
C ARG A 32 0.06 3.78 -0.44
N ALA A 33 1.02 3.18 0.27
CA ALA A 33 1.77 2.04 -0.23
C ALA A 33 0.87 0.83 -0.49
N LEU A 34 -0.08 0.55 0.41
CA LEU A 34 -1.05 -0.55 0.29
C LEU A 34 -1.98 -0.38 -0.92
N VAL A 35 -2.52 0.83 -1.11
CA VAL A 35 -3.36 1.14 -2.28
C VAL A 35 -2.56 0.98 -3.56
N LEU A 36 -1.30 1.43 -3.59
CA LEU A 36 -0.41 1.25 -4.74
C LEU A 36 -0.18 -0.22 -5.07
N THR A 37 0.11 -1.08 -4.07
CA THR A 37 0.30 -2.52 -4.31
C THR A 37 -0.97 -3.19 -4.84
N MET A 38 -2.16 -2.74 -4.43
CA MET A 38 -3.41 -3.28 -4.96
C MET A 38 -3.69 -2.89 -6.41
N LEU A 39 -3.16 -1.76 -6.89
CA LEU A 39 -3.31 -1.35 -8.29
C LEU A 39 -2.38 -2.10 -9.25
N VAL A 40 -1.30 -2.71 -8.74
CA VAL A 40 -0.31 -3.43 -9.55
C VAL A 40 -0.93 -4.57 -10.40
N PRO A 41 -1.78 -5.47 -9.84
CA PRO A 41 -2.47 -6.50 -10.61
C PRO A 41 -3.27 -5.95 -11.79
N ILE A 42 -4.01 -4.85 -11.59
CA ILE A 42 -4.82 -4.21 -12.63
C ILE A 42 -3.92 -3.73 -13.77
N LEU A 43 -2.84 -3.03 -13.44
CA LEU A 43 -1.87 -2.54 -14.42
C LEU A 43 -1.24 -3.67 -15.26
N LEU A 44 -0.89 -4.78 -14.61
CA LEU A 44 -0.32 -5.95 -15.29
C LEU A 44 -1.31 -6.57 -16.28
N VAL A 45 -2.57 -6.75 -15.88
CA VAL A 45 -3.61 -7.34 -16.76
C VAL A 45 -3.93 -6.42 -17.93
N VAL A 46 -4.06 -5.11 -17.69
CA VAL A 46 -4.33 -4.13 -18.75
C VAL A 46 -3.19 -4.11 -19.76
N THR A 47 -1.94 -4.13 -19.30
CA THR A 47 -0.77 -4.17 -20.19
C THR A 47 -0.77 -5.44 -21.05
N GLN A 48 -1.03 -6.60 -20.43
CA GLN A 48 -1.08 -7.88 -21.14
C GLN A 48 -2.23 -7.95 -22.14
N TYR A 49 -3.38 -7.37 -21.80
CA TYR A 49 -4.53 -7.26 -22.68
C TYR A 49 -4.21 -6.39 -23.91
N ILE A 50 -3.58 -5.23 -23.71
CA ILE A 50 -3.16 -4.35 -24.81
C ILE A 50 -2.12 -5.06 -25.70
N MET A 51 -1.16 -5.79 -25.11
CA MET A 51 -0.17 -6.54 -25.88
C MET A 51 -0.80 -7.67 -26.71
N SER A 52 -1.80 -8.38 -26.17
CA SER A 52 -2.50 -9.42 -26.94
C SER A 52 -3.34 -8.82 -28.06
N PHE A 53 -3.92 -7.63 -27.83
CA PHE A 53 -4.72 -6.93 -28.83
C PHE A 53 -3.88 -6.42 -30.00
N ILE A 54 -2.72 -5.80 -29.74
CA ILE A 54 -1.78 -5.32 -30.77
C ILE A 54 -1.23 -6.49 -31.60
N SER A 55 -1.03 -7.66 -30.98
CA SER A 55 -0.44 -8.83 -31.66
C SER A 55 -1.38 -9.52 -32.66
N GLY A 56 -2.68 -9.18 -32.69
CA GLY A 56 -3.66 -9.71 -33.66
C GLY A 56 -4.02 -11.19 -33.50
N TYR A 57 -3.27 -11.94 -32.67
CA TYR A 57 -3.53 -13.30 -32.25
C TYR A 57 -3.32 -13.39 -30.74
N VAL A 58 -4.31 -13.95 -30.04
CA VAL A 58 -4.15 -14.23 -28.61
C VAL A 58 -3.49 -15.60 -28.50
N SER A 59 -2.21 -15.65 -28.13
CA SER A 59 -1.58 -16.92 -27.79
C SER A 59 -2.30 -17.56 -26.60
N ASP A 60 -2.35 -18.89 -26.53
CA ASP A 60 -3.00 -19.61 -25.42
C ASP A 60 -2.42 -19.19 -24.06
N ASP A 61 -1.11 -18.88 -24.03
CA ASP A 61 -0.43 -18.35 -22.85
C ASP A 61 -0.93 -16.96 -22.46
N ALA A 62 -1.14 -16.05 -23.43
CA ALA A 62 -1.68 -14.71 -23.17
C ALA A 62 -3.14 -14.79 -22.67
N ASN A 63 -3.95 -15.66 -23.26
CA ASN A 63 -5.32 -15.92 -22.80
C ASN A 63 -5.34 -16.45 -21.36
N LYS A 64 -4.44 -17.39 -21.03
CA LYS A 64 -4.31 -17.92 -19.69
C LYS A 64 -3.84 -16.86 -18.69
N LEU A 65 -2.89 -16.00 -19.08
CA LEU A 65 -2.39 -14.91 -18.24
C LEU A 65 -3.47 -13.86 -17.98
N ILE A 66 -4.28 -13.53 -18.98
CA ILE A 66 -5.44 -12.64 -18.83
C ILE A 66 -6.48 -13.27 -17.91
N ASN A 67 -6.85 -14.54 -18.10
CA ASN A 67 -7.84 -15.22 -17.27
C ASN A 67 -7.41 -15.35 -15.80
N VAL A 68 -6.16 -15.78 -15.56
CA VAL A 68 -5.62 -15.85 -14.20
C VAL A 68 -5.52 -14.45 -13.58
N GLY A 69 -5.09 -13.46 -14.36
CA GLY A 69 -5.03 -12.07 -13.94
C GLY A 69 -6.39 -11.51 -13.55
N ILE A 70 -7.42 -11.75 -14.35
CA ILE A 70 -8.81 -11.36 -14.04
C ILE A 70 -9.29 -12.06 -12.76
N ASN A 71 -9.02 -13.35 -12.60
CA ASN A 71 -9.42 -14.10 -11.40
C ASN A 71 -8.74 -13.56 -10.12
N ILE A 72 -7.47 -13.15 -10.22
CA ILE A 72 -6.74 -12.48 -9.13
C ILE A 72 -7.38 -11.12 -8.81
N ILE A 73 -7.66 -10.30 -9.83
CA ILE A 73 -8.31 -9.00 -9.65
C ILE A 73 -9.67 -9.19 -8.97
N ASP A 74 -10.48 -10.12 -9.44
CA ASP A 74 -11.83 -10.35 -8.93
C ASP A 74 -11.80 -10.73 -7.44
N HIS A 75 -10.87 -11.59 -7.02
CA HIS A 75 -10.72 -11.95 -5.61
C HIS A 75 -10.15 -10.81 -4.73
N ILE A 76 -9.26 -9.97 -5.26
CA ILE A 76 -8.67 -8.84 -4.53
C ILE A 76 -9.66 -7.68 -4.39
N PHE A 77 -10.44 -7.40 -5.44
CA PHE A 77 -11.36 -6.27 -5.53
C PHE A 77 -12.81 -6.63 -5.20
N ILE A 78 -13.04 -7.80 -4.58
CA ILE A 78 -14.33 -8.15 -4.00
C ILE A 78 -14.76 -7.05 -3.00
N PRO A 79 -16.05 -6.67 -2.97
CA PRO A 79 -16.55 -5.60 -2.10
C PRO A 79 -16.18 -5.74 -0.63
N SER A 80 -16.10 -6.97 -0.10
CA SER A 80 -15.74 -7.21 1.31
C SER A 80 -14.28 -6.87 1.63
N VAL A 81 -13.34 -7.22 0.75
CA VAL A 81 -11.91 -6.92 0.91
C VAL A 81 -11.70 -5.40 0.84
N LEU A 82 -12.34 -4.76 -0.14
CA LEU A 82 -12.31 -3.30 -0.29
C LEU A 82 -12.86 -2.59 0.95
N THR A 83 -13.98 -3.07 1.49
CA THR A 83 -14.61 -2.51 2.69
C THR A 83 -13.71 -2.68 3.92
N ALA A 84 -13.08 -3.85 4.10
CA ALA A 84 -12.16 -4.09 5.20
C ALA A 84 -10.94 -3.16 5.13
N ILE A 85 -10.40 -2.96 3.93
CA ILE A 85 -9.29 -2.02 3.71
C ILE A 85 -9.75 -0.61 3.99
N VAL A 86 -10.82 -0.11 3.36
CA VAL A 86 -11.32 1.25 3.61
C VAL A 86 -11.65 1.47 5.09
N GLY A 87 -12.20 0.47 5.79
CA GLY A 87 -12.41 0.50 7.23
C GLY A 87 -11.09 0.62 8.01
N PHE A 88 -10.09 -0.18 7.66
CA PHE A 88 -8.75 -0.10 8.23
C PHE A 88 -8.07 1.25 7.93
N LEU A 89 -8.21 1.79 6.72
CA LEU A 89 -7.70 3.11 6.35
C LEU A 89 -8.41 4.22 7.12
N GLY A 90 -9.72 4.07 7.35
CA GLY A 90 -10.52 4.97 8.17
C GLY A 90 -10.05 5.05 9.62
N LEU A 91 -9.46 3.97 10.15
CA LEU A 91 -8.82 3.99 11.47
C LEU A 91 -7.54 4.81 11.51
N TRP A 92 -6.94 5.13 10.36
CA TRP A 92 -5.70 5.91 10.23
C TRP A 92 -5.94 7.33 9.70
N ILE A 93 -7.21 7.76 9.61
CA ILE A 93 -7.54 9.15 9.30
C ILE A 93 -7.07 10.05 10.43
N ASP A 94 -6.32 11.07 10.05
CA ASP A 94 -5.79 12.12 10.90
C ASP A 94 -6.15 13.46 10.25
N GLN A 95 -7.24 14.08 10.71
CA GLN A 95 -7.71 15.39 10.23
C GLN A 95 -6.94 16.54 10.87
N ASN A 96 -6.48 16.37 12.11
CA ASN A 96 -5.80 17.41 12.86
C ASN A 96 -4.29 17.51 12.53
N ASN A 97 -3.79 16.59 11.70
CA ASN A 97 -2.40 16.45 11.25
C ASN A 97 -1.39 16.37 12.40
N ASN A 98 -1.80 15.86 13.56
CA ASN A 98 -0.93 15.71 14.71
C ASN A 98 -0.13 14.40 14.69
N GLY A 99 -0.42 13.52 13.72
CA GLY A 99 0.28 12.27 13.51
C GLY A 99 -0.36 11.05 14.17
N ILE A 100 -1.44 11.24 14.91
CA ILE A 100 -2.22 10.20 15.60
C ILE A 100 -3.58 10.12 14.91
N PRO A 101 -4.09 8.91 14.62
CA PRO A 101 -5.42 8.80 14.07
C PRO A 101 -6.50 9.31 15.01
N ASP A 102 -7.44 10.10 14.49
CA ASP A 102 -8.51 10.75 15.27
C ASP A 102 -9.35 9.73 16.06
N ARG A 103 -9.55 8.53 15.48
CA ARG A 103 -10.28 7.41 16.11
C ARG A 103 -9.66 6.94 17.42
N LEU A 104 -8.34 7.03 17.57
CA LEU A 104 -7.64 6.67 18.81
C LEU A 104 -7.71 7.79 19.85
N GLU A 105 -7.90 9.04 19.40
CA GLU A 105 -8.05 10.20 20.30
C GLU A 105 -9.47 10.35 20.84
N GLU A 106 -10.47 9.92 20.06
CA GLU A 106 -11.86 9.87 20.51
C GLU A 106 -12.06 8.86 21.65
N GLU A 107 -11.28 7.77 21.69
CA GLU A 107 -11.30 6.79 22.78
C GLU A 107 -10.67 7.32 24.07
N ASP A 108 -9.61 8.13 24.00
CA ASP A 108 -8.96 8.72 25.18
C ASP A 108 -9.78 9.87 25.81
N LYS A 109 -10.76 10.40 25.08
CA LYS A 109 -11.67 11.46 25.55
C LYS A 109 -12.95 10.95 26.22
N ARG A 110 -13.13 9.62 26.36
CA ARG A 110 -14.31 9.01 27.01
C ARG A 110 -14.03 8.52 28.43
#